data_AF-A0A6N6VT05-F1
#
_entry.id   AF-A0A6N6VT05-F1
#
_cell.length_a   1.000
_cell.length_b   1.000
_cell.length_c   1.000
_cell.angle_alpha   90.00
_cell.angle_beta   90.00
_cell.angle_gamma   90.00
#
_symmetry.space_group_name_H-M   'P 1'
#
loop_
_entity.id
_entity.type
_entity.pdbx_description
1 polymer ?
#
loop_
_entity_poly.entity_id
_entity_poly.type
_entity_poly.pdbx_seq_one_letter_code
_entity_poly.pdbx_strand_id
1 'polypeptide(L)'
;MAQIFKNQKNLEQSLRRKKLDKPGKHALFLLSLFNQIAFTQEQDLSVTINGEEVLQAGLISDLNHFDNWKNKMVSLGIFILNNNEENVFKPSSFILNYIYKERNIPIGVNNNKNNSVLEENLKNEIKNLQEEILLLKEALKETNRRIERAAESWKLRSTFVLKKENERQALNAFPKRY
;
A
#
# COMPACT_ATOMS: atom_id res chain seq x y z
N MET A 1 -14.71 10.32 0.19
CA MET A 1 -15.39 11.07 -0.89
C MET A 1 -14.37 11.87 -1.68
N ALA A 2 -14.16 11.54 -2.96
CA ALA A 2 -13.29 12.32 -3.84
C ALA A 2 -13.98 13.66 -4.16
N GLN A 3 -13.32 14.78 -3.85
CA GLN A 3 -13.84 16.11 -4.14
C GLN A 3 -13.76 16.34 -5.66
N ILE A 4 -14.89 16.51 -6.34
CA ILE A 4 -14.96 16.69 -7.79
C ILE A 4 -14.82 18.19 -8.13
N PHE A 5 -13.77 18.57 -8.84
CA PHE A 5 -13.54 19.96 -9.29
C PHE A 5 -14.44 20.26 -10.49
N LYS A 6 -15.15 21.39 -10.48
CA LYS A 6 -16.14 21.74 -11.52
C LYS A 6 -15.63 22.76 -12.55
N ASN A 7 -14.52 23.44 -12.28
CA ASN A 7 -13.86 24.44 -13.14
C ASN A 7 -12.45 24.79 -12.61
N GLN A 8 -11.67 25.52 -13.41
CA GLN A 8 -10.32 26.03 -13.07
C GLN A 8 -10.26 26.71 -11.69
N LYS A 9 -11.30 27.49 -11.34
CA LYS A 9 -11.40 28.18 -10.03
C LYS A 9 -11.41 27.19 -8.85
N ASN A 10 -12.04 26.03 -9.01
CA ASN A 10 -12.04 24.99 -7.97
C ASN A 10 -10.68 24.30 -7.88
N LEU A 11 -9.99 24.07 -9.01
CA LEU A 11 -8.62 23.54 -9.03
C LEU A 11 -7.68 24.51 -8.28
N GLU A 12 -7.72 25.79 -8.60
CA GLU A 12 -6.95 26.83 -7.91
C GLU A 12 -7.27 26.89 -6.41
N GLN A 13 -8.54 26.82 -6.01
CA GLN A 13 -8.93 26.77 -4.59
C GLN A 13 -8.37 25.54 -3.87
N SER A 14 -8.34 24.40 -4.53
CA SER A 14 -7.77 23.19 -3.94
C SER A 14 -6.24 23.24 -3.84
N LEU A 15 -5.56 23.76 -4.87
CA LEU A 15 -4.13 24.02 -4.85
C LEU A 15 -3.77 25.03 -3.75
N ARG A 16 -4.63 26.03 -3.48
CA ARG A 16 -4.53 26.92 -2.31
C ARG A 16 -4.66 26.16 -0.98
N ARG A 17 -5.65 25.26 -0.85
CA ARG A 17 -5.80 24.40 0.36
C ARG A 17 -4.56 23.52 0.58
N LYS A 18 -3.90 23.11 -0.49
CA LYS A 18 -2.64 22.36 -0.47
C LYS A 18 -1.40 23.24 -0.25
N LYS A 19 -1.56 24.54 0.07
CA LYS A 19 -0.46 25.47 0.43
C LYS A 19 0.65 25.54 -0.63
N LEU A 20 0.27 25.63 -1.91
CA LEU A 20 1.21 25.97 -2.97
C LEU A 20 1.48 27.47 -3.02
N ASP A 21 2.75 27.86 -3.16
CA ASP A 21 3.18 29.26 -3.07
C ASP A 21 2.64 30.13 -4.23
N LYS A 22 2.28 29.51 -5.37
CA LYS A 22 1.77 30.20 -6.58
C LYS A 22 0.68 29.38 -7.29
N PRO A 23 -0.53 29.23 -6.73
CA PRO A 23 -1.52 28.25 -7.16
C PRO A 23 -2.01 28.45 -8.61
N GLY A 24 -2.12 29.69 -9.10
CA GLY A 24 -2.57 29.96 -10.48
C GLY A 24 -1.58 29.49 -11.54
N LYS A 25 -0.27 29.70 -11.32
CA LYS A 25 0.77 29.20 -12.24
C LYS A 25 0.82 27.68 -12.27
N HIS A 26 0.68 27.04 -11.10
CA HIS A 26 0.62 25.58 -11.00
C HIS A 26 -0.62 25.02 -11.69
N ALA A 27 -1.79 25.64 -11.51
CA ALA A 27 -3.02 25.23 -12.20
C ALA A 27 -2.88 25.30 -13.73
N LEU A 28 -2.33 26.41 -14.24
CA LEU A 28 -2.10 26.61 -15.67
C LEU A 28 -1.09 25.62 -16.25
N PHE A 29 0.03 25.40 -15.56
CA PHE A 29 1.04 24.43 -15.97
C PHE A 29 0.49 22.99 -16.00
N LEU A 30 -0.24 22.60 -14.96
CA LEU A 30 -0.92 21.30 -14.92
C LEU A 30 -1.91 21.18 -16.09
N LEU A 31 -2.74 22.19 -16.30
CA LEU A 31 -3.68 22.26 -17.43
C LEU A 31 -2.98 22.12 -18.79
N SER A 32 -1.87 22.81 -19.01
CA SER A 32 -1.12 22.72 -20.28
C SER A 32 -0.52 21.33 -20.47
N LEU A 33 0.05 20.76 -19.42
CA LEU A 33 0.65 19.42 -19.42
C LEU A 33 -0.40 18.36 -19.78
N PHE A 34 -1.59 18.44 -19.17
CA PHE A 34 -2.68 17.51 -19.45
C PHE A 34 -3.39 17.76 -20.77
N ASN A 35 -3.31 18.98 -21.29
CA ASN A 35 -3.91 19.27 -22.57
C ASN A 35 -3.21 18.58 -23.74
N GLN A 36 -1.93 18.25 -23.57
CA GLN A 36 -1.11 17.58 -24.57
C GLN A 36 -1.29 16.05 -24.57
N ILE A 37 -1.96 15.48 -23.56
CA ILE A 37 -2.17 14.03 -23.47
C ILE A 37 -3.36 13.62 -24.33
N ALA A 38 -3.13 12.68 -25.25
CA ALA A 38 -4.18 11.99 -25.97
C ALA A 38 -4.81 10.94 -25.04
N PHE A 39 -5.98 11.24 -24.48
CA PHE A 39 -6.74 10.32 -23.63
C PHE A 39 -7.38 9.23 -24.50
N THR A 40 -6.69 8.12 -24.71
CA THR A 40 -7.29 6.88 -25.22
C THR A 40 -7.66 6.01 -24.02
N GLN A 41 -8.87 5.46 -24.04
CA GLN A 41 -9.62 5.00 -22.85
C GLN A 41 -8.99 3.88 -21.99
N GLU A 42 -7.77 3.41 -22.26
CA GLU A 42 -7.21 2.24 -21.56
C GLU A 42 -5.72 2.31 -21.18
N GLN A 43 -5.01 3.43 -21.37
CA GLN A 43 -3.56 3.42 -21.12
C GLN A 43 -3.12 4.32 -19.97
N ASP A 44 -2.18 3.75 -19.22
CA ASP A 44 -1.49 4.26 -18.06
C ASP A 44 -1.12 5.73 -18.25
N LEU A 45 -1.92 6.64 -17.67
CA LEU A 45 -1.76 8.09 -17.82
C LEU A 45 -0.51 8.53 -17.06
N SER A 46 0.63 8.34 -17.69
CA SER A 46 1.93 8.77 -17.21
C SER A 46 2.38 9.95 -18.05
N VAL A 47 2.91 10.97 -17.40
CA VAL A 47 3.42 12.17 -18.06
C VAL A 47 4.87 12.35 -17.68
N THR A 48 5.72 12.46 -18.68
CA THR A 48 7.10 12.88 -18.48
C THR A 48 7.11 14.38 -18.28
N ILE A 49 7.66 14.84 -17.16
CA ILE A 49 7.79 16.28 -16.87
C ILE A 49 9.26 16.65 -16.95
N ASN A 50 9.62 17.55 -17.87
CA ASN A 50 10.98 18.08 -17.96
C ASN A 50 11.15 19.27 -17.00
N GLY A 51 12.26 19.31 -16.27
CA GLY A 51 12.61 20.44 -15.40
C GLY A 51 12.71 21.78 -16.14
N GLU A 52 13.09 21.77 -17.42
CA GLU A 52 13.10 22.97 -18.26
C GLU A 52 11.71 23.56 -18.48
N GLU A 53 10.69 22.72 -18.65
CA GLU A 53 9.29 23.18 -18.82
C GLU A 53 8.77 23.81 -17.53
N VAL A 54 9.14 23.24 -16.38
CA VAL A 54 8.81 23.78 -15.05
C VAL A 54 9.50 25.12 -14.80
N LEU A 55 10.75 25.25 -15.27
CA LEU A 55 11.51 26.51 -15.22
C LEU A 55 10.90 27.57 -16.14
N GLN A 56 10.56 27.22 -17.39
CA GLN A 56 9.92 28.11 -18.35
C GLN A 56 8.54 28.60 -17.86
N ALA A 57 7.79 27.74 -17.17
CA ALA A 57 6.54 28.10 -16.51
C ALA A 57 6.75 29.02 -15.28
N GLY A 58 7.99 29.26 -14.87
CA GLY A 58 8.36 30.09 -13.73
C GLY A 58 7.89 29.51 -12.39
N LEU A 59 7.85 28.18 -12.30
CA LEU A 59 7.48 27.43 -11.08
C LEU A 59 8.68 27.16 -10.18
N ILE A 60 9.87 27.07 -10.77
CA ILE A 60 11.18 27.00 -10.09
C ILE A 60 12.06 28.17 -10.54
N SER A 61 13.09 28.50 -9.75
CA SER A 61 14.06 29.55 -10.07
C SER A 61 15.20 29.08 -10.97
N ASP A 62 15.55 27.80 -10.87
CA ASP A 62 16.59 27.12 -11.64
C ASP A 62 16.35 25.60 -11.60
N LEU A 63 17.10 24.85 -12.40
CA LEU A 63 16.96 23.40 -12.53
C LEU A 63 17.34 22.63 -11.24
N ASN A 64 18.20 23.18 -10.37
CA ASN A 64 18.58 22.52 -9.12
C ASN A 64 17.41 22.43 -8.13
N HIS A 65 16.39 23.29 -8.30
CA HIS A 65 15.17 23.25 -7.50
C HIS A 65 14.10 22.30 -8.04
N PHE A 66 14.34 21.64 -9.17
CA PHE A 66 13.36 20.76 -9.80
C PHE A 66 12.99 19.57 -8.89
N ASP A 67 13.95 18.92 -8.24
CA ASP A 67 13.68 17.80 -7.33
C ASP A 67 12.87 18.23 -6.10
N ASN A 68 13.16 19.41 -5.56
CA ASN A 68 12.39 19.97 -4.46
C ASN A 68 10.95 20.27 -4.87
N TRP A 69 10.76 20.84 -6.06
CA TRP A 69 9.43 21.07 -6.63
C TRP A 69 8.69 19.75 -6.86
N LYS A 70 9.36 18.76 -7.46
CA LYS A 70 8.84 17.40 -7.69
C LYS A 70 8.34 16.78 -6.39
N ASN A 71 9.19 16.74 -5.37
CA ASN A 71 8.86 16.17 -4.07
C ASN A 71 7.71 16.94 -3.40
N LYS A 72 7.65 18.26 -3.58
CA LYS A 72 6.51 19.08 -3.13
C LYS A 72 5.22 18.71 -3.84
N MET A 73 5.21 18.52 -5.16
CA MET A 73 4.00 18.10 -5.89
C MET A 73 3.52 16.70 -5.49
N VAL A 74 4.45 15.76 -5.26
CA VAL A 74 4.14 14.40 -4.80
C VAL A 74 3.58 14.41 -3.38
N SER A 75 4.24 15.08 -2.44
CA SER A 75 3.77 15.19 -1.03
C SER A 75 2.41 15.87 -0.91
N LEU A 76 2.09 16.78 -1.82
CA LEU A 76 0.76 17.41 -1.89
C LEU A 76 -0.30 16.52 -2.55
N GLY A 77 0.10 15.39 -3.12
CA GLY A 77 -0.77 14.42 -3.78
C GLY A 77 -1.26 14.90 -5.15
N ILE A 78 -0.48 15.73 -5.83
CA ILE A 78 -0.78 16.20 -7.20
C ILE A 78 -0.31 15.14 -8.20
N PHE A 79 0.87 14.58 -7.96
CA PHE A 79 1.42 13.45 -8.71
C PHE A 79 1.60 12.25 -7.80
N ILE A 80 1.53 11.07 -8.41
CA ILE A 80 1.94 9.79 -7.85
C ILE A 80 3.23 9.43 -8.59
N LEU A 81 4.30 9.14 -7.84
CA LEU A 81 5.54 8.63 -8.43
C LEU A 81 5.25 7.26 -9.05
N ASN A 82 5.59 7.08 -10.32
CA ASN A 82 5.62 5.76 -10.90
C ASN A 82 6.96 5.12 -10.49
N ASN A 83 6.92 3.94 -9.87
CA ASN A 83 8.05 3.40 -9.13
C ASN A 83 9.29 3.03 -9.98
N ASN A 84 9.26 3.18 -11.31
CA ASN A 84 10.29 2.61 -12.18
C ASN A 84 10.94 3.55 -13.20
N GLU A 85 10.54 4.83 -13.33
CA GLU A 85 11.13 5.74 -14.33
C GLU A 85 11.35 7.16 -13.77
N GLU A 86 12.54 7.72 -14.01
CA GLU A 86 12.90 9.08 -13.62
C GLU A 86 12.01 10.10 -14.36
N ASN A 87 11.41 11.02 -13.61
CA ASN A 87 10.58 12.11 -14.14
C ASN A 87 9.29 11.70 -14.86
N VAL A 88 8.84 10.45 -14.66
CA VAL A 88 7.57 9.95 -15.14
C VAL A 88 6.53 9.96 -14.01
N PHE A 89 5.47 10.73 -14.20
CA PHE A 89 4.49 11.02 -13.16
C PHE A 89 3.11 10.55 -13.57
N LYS A 90 2.43 9.85 -12.66
CA LYS A 90 1.00 9.61 -12.81
C LYS A 90 0.24 10.75 -12.14
N PRO A 91 -0.70 11.43 -12.82
CA PRO A 91 -1.56 12.40 -12.17
C PRO A 91 -2.38 11.70 -11.12
N SER A 92 -2.55 12.31 -9.96
CA SER A 92 -3.43 11.72 -8.96
C SER A 92 -4.89 11.71 -9.45
N SER A 93 -5.72 10.84 -8.87
CA SER A 93 -7.14 10.75 -9.22
C SER A 93 -7.89 12.08 -9.07
N PHE A 94 -7.39 12.95 -8.18
CA PHE A 94 -7.85 14.32 -8.01
C PHE A 94 -7.71 15.15 -9.30
N ILE A 95 -6.55 15.07 -9.95
CA ILE A 95 -6.25 15.78 -11.19
C ILE A 95 -6.97 15.14 -12.38
N LEU A 96 -6.98 13.81 -12.44
CA LEU A 96 -7.67 13.06 -13.50
C LEU A 96 -9.16 13.40 -13.58
N ASN A 97 -9.86 13.41 -12.43
CA ASN A 97 -11.28 13.75 -12.38
C ASN A 97 -11.60 15.15 -12.92
N TYR A 98 -10.67 16.09 -12.77
CA TYR A 98 -10.84 17.43 -13.33
C TYR A 98 -10.72 17.43 -14.86
N ILE A 99 -9.70 16.75 -15.40
CA ILE A 99 -9.45 16.71 -16.84
C ILE A 99 -10.60 16.01 -17.59
N TYR A 100 -11.05 14.87 -17.08
CA TYR A 100 -12.17 14.15 -17.68
C TYR A 100 -13.44 14.99 -17.73
N LYS A 101 -13.69 15.79 -16.70
CA LYS A 101 -14.86 16.66 -16.64
C LYS A 101 -14.77 17.87 -17.57
N GLU A 102 -13.62 18.54 -17.64
CA GLU A 102 -13.42 19.69 -18.54
C GLU A 102 -13.50 19.29 -20.02
N ARG A 103 -12.96 18.12 -20.38
CA ARG A 103 -12.91 17.69 -21.78
C ARG A 103 -14.21 17.04 -22.27
N ASN A 104 -15.23 16.93 -21.42
CA ASN A 104 -16.46 16.17 -21.70
C ASN A 104 -16.16 14.75 -22.24
N ILE A 105 -14.97 14.22 -21.93
CA ILE A 105 -14.61 12.86 -22.28
C ILE A 105 -15.59 12.03 -21.45
N PRO A 106 -16.39 11.15 -22.08
CA PRO A 106 -17.19 10.23 -21.31
C PRO A 106 -16.19 9.52 -20.40
N ILE A 107 -16.28 9.83 -19.10
CA ILE A 107 -15.68 8.98 -18.10
C ILE A 107 -16.36 7.67 -18.45
N GLY A 108 -15.59 6.75 -19.04
CA GLY A 108 -15.89 5.35 -18.90
C GLY A 108 -15.85 5.12 -17.41
N VAL A 109 -16.92 5.53 -16.71
CA VAL A 109 -17.44 4.76 -15.63
C VAL A 109 -17.71 3.50 -16.38
N ASN A 110 -16.72 2.61 -16.31
CA ASN A 110 -16.91 1.27 -16.70
C ASN A 110 -17.98 0.82 -15.71
N ASN A 111 -19.24 1.08 -16.06
CA ASN A 111 -20.40 0.33 -15.63
C ASN A 111 -20.18 -1.03 -16.30
N ASN A 112 -19.09 -1.68 -15.88
CA ASN A 112 -18.70 -3.00 -16.26
C ASN A 112 -19.81 -3.81 -15.59
N LYS A 113 -20.86 -4.11 -16.36
CA LYS A 113 -21.84 -5.13 -15.99
C LYS A 113 -21.15 -6.48 -15.69
N ASN A 114 -19.85 -6.58 -16.01
CA ASN A 114 -18.94 -7.69 -15.67
C ASN A 114 -18.31 -7.62 -14.26
N ASN A 115 -18.37 -6.49 -13.54
CA ASN A 115 -17.84 -6.40 -12.17
C ASN A 115 -18.69 -7.15 -11.13
N SER A 116 -19.98 -7.40 -11.40
CA SER A 116 -20.83 -8.17 -10.48
C SER A 116 -20.31 -9.59 -10.29
N VAL A 117 -19.91 -10.26 -11.37
CA VAL A 117 -19.41 -11.63 -11.33
C VAL A 117 -18.01 -11.68 -10.70
N LEU A 118 -17.17 -10.67 -10.98
CA LEU A 118 -15.85 -10.58 -10.38
C LEU A 118 -15.91 -10.26 -8.88
N GLU A 119 -16.80 -9.36 -8.44
CA GLU A 119 -17.03 -9.09 -7.02
C GLU A 119 -17.60 -10.29 -6.28
N GLU A 120 -18.50 -11.05 -6.90
CA GLU A 120 -19.07 -12.26 -6.30
C GLU A 120 -18.02 -13.37 -6.19
N ASN A 121 -17.19 -13.55 -7.23
CA ASN A 121 -16.07 -14.48 -7.20
C ASN A 121 -15.04 -14.09 -6.13
N LEU A 122 -14.68 -12.81 -6.03
CA LEU A 122 -13.75 -12.32 -5.00
C LEU A 122 -14.34 -12.46 -3.59
N LYS A 123 -15.64 -12.22 -3.40
CA LYS A 123 -16.31 -12.46 -2.11
C LYS A 123 -16.27 -13.94 -1.72
N ASN A 124 -16.51 -14.83 -2.67
CA ASN A 124 -16.42 -16.27 -2.46
C ASN A 124 -14.99 -16.71 -2.14
N GLU A 125 -14.00 -16.16 -2.84
CA GLU A 125 -12.59 -16.44 -2.61
C GLU A 125 -12.12 -15.94 -1.23
N ILE A 126 -12.54 -14.73 -0.83
CA ILE A 126 -12.30 -14.21 0.53
C ILE A 126 -12.94 -15.11 1.59
N LYS A 127 -14.16 -15.60 1.35
CA LYS A 127 -14.85 -16.51 2.29
C LYS A 127 -14.09 -17.83 2.43
N ASN A 128 -13.66 -18.43 1.33
CA ASN A 128 -12.86 -19.66 1.35
C ASN A 128 -11.53 -19.47 2.10
N LEU A 129 -10.84 -18.36 1.85
CA LEU A 129 -9.61 -18.02 2.56
C LEU A 129 -9.85 -17.80 4.07
N GLN A 130 -10.99 -17.23 4.45
CA GLN A 130 -11.37 -17.09 5.86
C GLN A 130 -11.61 -18.44 6.54
N GLU A 131 -12.25 -19.38 5.85
CA GLU A 131 -12.46 -20.75 6.33
C GLU A 131 -11.13 -21.52 6.47
N GLU A 132 -10.22 -21.40 5.50
CA GLU A 132 -8.87 -21.98 5.59
C GLU A 132 -8.07 -21.41 6.77
N ILE A 133 -8.12 -20.09 6.99
CA ILE A 133 -7.48 -19.46 8.15
C ILE A 133 -8.04 -20.01 9.47
N LEU A 134 -9.35 -20.27 9.53
CA LEU A 134 -9.98 -20.84 10.73
C LEU A 134 -9.46 -22.26 10.99
N LEU A 135 -9.44 -23.11 9.97
CA LEU A 135 -8.92 -24.48 10.06
C LEU A 135 -7.45 -24.51 10.47
N LEU A 136 -6.63 -23.63 9.91
CA LEU A 136 -5.22 -23.50 10.27
C LEU A 136 -5.03 -23.06 11.73
N LYS A 137 -5.88 -22.15 12.23
CA LYS A 137 -5.86 -21.75 13.65
C LYS A 137 -6.22 -22.91 14.57
N GLU A 138 -7.20 -23.72 14.22
CA GLU A 138 -7.57 -24.91 15.00
C GLU A 138 -6.45 -25.95 15.00
N ALA A 139 -5.86 -26.22 13.83
CA ALA A 139 -4.72 -27.13 13.71
C ALA A 139 -3.50 -26.65 14.54
N LEU A 140 -3.23 -25.34 14.54
CA LEU A 140 -2.17 -24.75 15.36
C LEU A 140 -2.46 -24.92 16.85
N LYS A 141 -3.70 -24.70 17.29
CA LYS A 141 -4.12 -24.86 18.69
C LYS A 141 -3.95 -26.32 19.14
N GLU A 142 -4.32 -27.28 18.31
CA GLU A 142 -4.15 -28.70 18.63
C GLU A 142 -2.68 -29.11 18.64
N THR A 143 -1.87 -28.57 17.73
CA THR A 143 -0.42 -28.80 17.71
C THR A 143 0.23 -28.27 19.00
N ASN A 144 -0.14 -27.07 19.45
CA ASN A 144 0.33 -26.52 20.71
C ASN A 144 -0.07 -27.39 21.91
N ARG A 145 -1.31 -27.89 21.96
CA ARG A 145 -1.74 -28.84 23.01
C ARG A 145 -0.90 -30.12 23.03
N ARG A 146 -0.52 -30.65 21.86
CA ARG A 146 0.35 -31.83 21.76
C ARG A 146 1.75 -31.54 22.29
N ILE A 147 2.30 -30.37 21.98
CA ILE A 147 3.59 -29.92 22.49
C ILE A 147 3.55 -29.78 24.02
N GLU A 148 2.50 -29.16 24.57
CA GLU A 148 2.31 -29.03 26.03
C GLU A 148 2.27 -30.40 26.72
N ARG A 149 1.46 -31.35 26.20
CA ARG A 149 1.41 -32.72 26.74
C ARG A 149 2.74 -33.45 26.65
N ALA A 150 3.48 -33.26 25.55
CA ALA A 150 4.80 -33.86 25.38
C ALA A 150 5.81 -33.27 26.38
N ALA A 151 5.77 -31.96 26.61
CA ALA A 151 6.60 -31.28 27.60
C ALA A 151 6.31 -31.75 29.03
N GLU A 152 5.03 -31.88 29.40
CA GLU A 152 4.61 -32.42 30.71
C GLU A 152 5.06 -33.88 30.89
N SER A 153 4.86 -34.70 29.86
CA SER A 153 5.30 -36.10 29.86
C SER A 153 6.82 -36.23 30.02
N TRP A 154 7.58 -35.36 29.34
CA TRP A 154 9.03 -35.33 29.45
C TRP A 154 9.49 -34.90 30.85
N LYS A 155 8.85 -33.87 31.44
CA LYS A 155 9.10 -33.42 32.81
C LYS A 155 8.83 -34.52 33.85
N LEU A 156 7.73 -35.26 33.69
CA LEU A 156 7.41 -36.38 34.58
C LEU A 156 8.44 -37.51 34.44
N ARG A 157 8.82 -37.87 33.20
CA ARG A 157 9.85 -38.90 32.97
C ARG A 157 11.20 -38.51 33.53
N SER A 158 11.64 -37.26 33.37
CA SER A 158 12.93 -36.81 33.90
C SER A 158 12.96 -36.83 35.42
N THR A 159 11.89 -36.41 36.10
CA THR A 159 11.78 -36.51 37.57
C THR A 159 11.79 -37.95 38.07
N PHE A 160 11.13 -38.88 37.36
CA PHE A 160 11.16 -40.30 37.71
C PHE A 160 12.55 -40.92 37.54
N VAL A 161 13.24 -40.61 36.44
CA VAL A 161 14.62 -41.07 36.20
C VAL A 161 15.56 -40.56 37.29
N LEU A 162 15.51 -39.25 37.60
CA LEU A 162 16.32 -38.65 38.66
C LEU A 162 16.06 -39.29 40.03
N LYS A 163 14.79 -39.57 40.36
CA LYS A 163 14.44 -40.26 41.61
C LYS A 163 15.03 -41.67 41.68
N LYS A 164 14.97 -42.43 40.58
CA LYS A 164 15.55 -43.78 40.50
C LYS A 164 17.07 -43.77 40.59
N GLU A 165 17.71 -42.75 40.03
CA GLU A 165 19.16 -42.59 40.10
C GLU A 165 19.62 -42.23 41.52
N ASN A 166 18.90 -41.33 42.20
CA ASN A 166 19.14 -41.02 43.61
C ASN A 166 18.93 -42.23 44.54
N GLU A 167 17.88 -43.04 44.30
CA GLU A 167 17.65 -44.29 45.04
C GLU A 167 18.82 -45.28 44.86
N ARG A 168 19.35 -45.42 43.64
CA ARG A 168 20.53 -46.26 43.35
C ARG A 168 21.80 -45.74 44.02
N GLN A 169 22.03 -44.43 43.98
CA GLN A 169 23.19 -43.81 44.63
C GLN A 169 23.14 -43.99 46.16
N ALA A 170 21.96 -43.83 46.77
CA ALA A 170 21.77 -44.06 48.20
C ALA A 170 22.07 -45.52 48.61
N LEU A 171 21.65 -46.50 47.80
CA LEU A 171 21.94 -47.92 48.03
C LEU A 171 23.44 -48.24 47.91
N ASN A 172 24.14 -47.59 46.99
CA ASN A 172 25.59 -47.77 46.80
C ASN A 172 26.45 -47.00 47.82
N ALA A 173 25.85 -46.05 48.55
CA ALA A 173 26.53 -45.27 49.60
C ALA A 173 26.64 -46.01 50.94
N PHE A 174 25.99 -47.17 51.10
CA PHE A 174 26.16 -47.99 52.30
C PHE A 174 27.53 -48.69 52.28
N PRO A 175 28.35 -48.54 53.34
CA PRO A 175 29.69 -49.12 53.36
C PRO A 175 29.57 -50.64 53.41
N LYS A 176 30.23 -51.32 52.46
CA LYS A 176 30.36 -52.78 52.49
C LYS A 176 31.10 -53.15 53.77
N ARG A 177 30.43 -53.88 54.65
CA ARG A 177 31.08 -54.50 55.83
C ARG A 177 32.02 -55.58 55.30
N TYR A 178 33.31 -55.29 55.32
CA TYR A 178 34.38 -56.27 55.14
C TYR A 178 34.61 -57.00 56.46
#